data_AF-A0A966H254-F1
#
_entry.id   AF-A0A966H254-F1
#
_cell.length_a   1.000
_cell.length_b   1.000
_cell.length_c   1.000
_cell.angle_alpha   90.00
_cell.angle_beta   90.00
_cell.angle_gamma   90.00
#
_symmetry.space_group_name_H-M   'P 1'
#
loop_
_entity.id
_entity.type
_entity.pdbx_description
1 polymer ?
#
loop_
_entity_poly.entity_id
_entity_poly.type
_entity_poly.pdbx_seq_one_letter_code
_entity_poly.pdbx_strand_id
1 'polypeptide(L)'
;MIQRIRKFELIGYAYLLVVTLSIVFGYILFPSKQSSVQDAEVNFAFVVGVLAGPIVETYLVQHLLISYSHQWLKRYWPGLVLSILVFSVLHHYSVPYMVKTLLSGTVYGLVYMVSHIRNWPAIWHTCLVHMLHNLTAFVVNYLLNQ
;
A
#
# COMPACT_ATOMS: atom_id res chain seq x y z
N MET A 1 -0.99 10.94 21.44
CA MET A 1 -0.87 11.53 20.08
C MET A 1 -1.80 10.87 19.06
N ILE A 2 -1.79 9.54 18.90
CA ILE A 2 -2.63 8.80 17.93
C ILE A 2 -4.14 9.02 18.13
N GLN A 3 -4.61 9.26 19.37
CA GLN A 3 -6.03 9.49 19.66
C GLN A 3 -6.62 10.75 18.99
N ARG A 4 -5.80 11.75 18.64
CA ARG A 4 -6.29 13.01 18.03
C ARG A 4 -6.42 12.99 16.51
N ILE A 5 -5.83 12.00 15.84
CA ILE A 5 -5.83 11.93 14.38
C ILE A 5 -7.25 11.62 13.88
N ARG A 6 -7.75 12.42 12.93
CA ARG A 6 -9.02 12.25 12.22
C ARG A 6 -8.84 11.33 11.00
N LYS A 7 -9.94 10.77 10.49
CA LYS A 7 -9.92 9.84 9.33
C LYS A 7 -9.16 10.38 8.12
N PHE A 8 -9.42 11.63 7.73
CA PHE A 8 -8.77 12.25 6.57
C PHE A 8 -7.31 12.62 6.81
N GLU A 9 -6.95 12.94 8.06
CA GLU A 9 -5.55 13.19 8.44
C GLU A 9 -4.75 11.90 8.36
N LEU A 10 -5.30 10.78 8.84
CA LEU A 10 -4.67 9.46 8.72
C LEU A 10 -4.41 9.11 7.25
N ILE A 11 -5.43 9.24 6.39
CA ILE A 11 -5.32 8.97 4.95
C ILE A 11 -4.27 9.89 4.31
N GLY A 12 -4.33 11.19 4.59
CA GLY A 12 -3.40 12.17 4.04
C GLY A 12 -1.96 11.90 4.46
N TYR A 13 -1.70 11.68 5.75
CA TYR A 13 -0.35 11.38 6.24
C TYR A 13 0.18 10.05 5.68
N ALA A 14 -0.66 9.02 5.62
CA ALA A 14 -0.29 7.74 5.05
C ALA A 14 0.07 7.86 3.56
N TYR A 15 -0.76 8.57 2.78
CA TYR A 15 -0.50 8.84 1.38
C TYR A 15 0.82 9.59 1.16
N LEU A 16 1.04 10.70 1.89
CA LEU A 16 2.27 11.47 1.79
C LEU A 16 3.50 10.65 2.16
N LEU A 17 3.40 9.80 3.18
CA LEU A 17 4.49 8.91 3.58
C LEU A 17 4.83 7.90 2.49
N VAL A 18 3.84 7.24 1.88
CA VAL A 18 4.10 6.24 0.82
C VAL A 18 4.63 6.89 -0.46
N VAL A 19 4.16 8.09 -0.81
CA VAL A 19 4.74 8.88 -1.91
C VAL A 19 6.20 9.23 -1.60
N THR A 20 6.48 9.71 -0.39
CA THR A 20 7.86 10.03 0.04
C THR A 20 8.76 8.80 -0.04
N LEU A 21 8.30 7.64 0.44
CA LEU A 21 9.03 6.37 0.32
C LEU A 21 9.31 6.03 -1.14
N SER A 22 8.35 6.25 -2.03
CA SER A 22 8.51 5.99 -3.46
C SER A 22 9.52 6.95 -4.10
N ILE A 23 9.53 8.22 -3.71
CA ILE A 23 10.51 9.20 -4.19
C ILE A 23 11.92 8.82 -3.72
N VAL A 24 12.08 8.55 -2.42
CA VAL A 24 13.37 8.20 -1.82
C VAL A 24 13.93 6.93 -2.45
N PHE A 25 13.14 5.86 -2.57
CA PHE A 25 13.63 4.61 -3.16
C PHE A 25 13.81 4.72 -4.68
N GLY A 26 12.88 5.37 -5.39
CA GLY A 26 12.86 5.41 -6.84
C GLY A 26 13.85 6.38 -7.47
N TYR A 27 14.13 7.53 -6.83
CA TYR A 27 14.94 8.59 -7.43
C TYR A 27 16.22 8.92 -6.65
N ILE A 28 16.29 8.62 -5.34
CA ILE A 28 17.46 8.94 -4.52
C ILE A 28 18.35 7.71 -4.34
N LEU A 29 17.78 6.61 -3.83
CA LEU A 29 18.54 5.41 -3.49
C LEU A 29 18.78 4.48 -4.69
N PHE A 30 17.79 4.33 -5.58
CA PHE A 30 17.85 3.41 -6.72
C PHE A 30 17.35 4.03 -8.04
N PRO A 31 17.96 5.12 -8.53
CA PRO A 31 17.50 5.86 -9.72
C PRO A 31 17.54 5.09 -11.04
N SER A 32 18.23 3.95 -11.11
CA SER A 32 18.48 3.20 -12.34
C SER A 32 17.47 2.10 -12.66
N LYS A 33 16.36 1.96 -11.92
CA LYS A 33 15.41 0.85 -12.13
C LYS A 33 14.21 1.22 -12.98
N GLN A 34 14.05 0.45 -14.06
CA GLN A 34 12.86 0.40 -14.90
C GLN A 34 11.62 -0.04 -14.12
N SER A 35 10.54 0.72 -14.27
CA SER A 35 9.20 0.35 -13.82
C SER A 35 8.67 -0.83 -14.64
N SER A 36 8.20 -1.89 -13.98
CA SER A 36 7.73 -3.15 -14.59
C SER A 36 6.40 -3.06 -15.36
N VAL A 37 5.87 -1.86 -15.58
CA VAL A 37 4.57 -1.63 -16.25
C VAL A 37 4.74 -1.25 -17.73
N GLN A 38 5.96 -1.30 -18.28
CA GLN A 38 6.22 -0.82 -19.64
C GLN A 38 5.55 -1.63 -20.76
N ASP A 39 5.09 -2.87 -20.49
CA ASP A 39 4.54 -3.76 -21.53
C ASP A 39 3.01 -3.97 -21.48
N ALA A 40 2.30 -3.35 -20.53
CA ALA A 40 0.85 -3.49 -20.42
C ALA A 40 0.13 -2.36 -21.17
N GLU A 41 -1.00 -2.69 -21.82
CA GLU A 41 -1.88 -1.66 -22.39
C GLU A 41 -2.28 -0.65 -21.30
N VAL A 42 -2.22 0.65 -21.63
CA VAL A 42 -2.45 1.76 -20.68
C VAL A 42 -3.76 1.59 -19.91
N ASN A 43 -4.83 1.17 -20.61
CA ASN A 43 -6.14 0.92 -20.00
C ASN A 43 -6.11 -0.24 -18.99
N PHE A 44 -5.42 -1.33 -19.34
CA PHE A 44 -5.25 -2.48 -18.45
C PHE A 44 -4.43 -2.09 -17.22
N ALA A 45 -3.31 -1.39 -17.41
CA ALA A 45 -2.46 -0.89 -16.34
C ALA A 45 -3.22 0.04 -15.37
N PHE A 46 -4.10 0.89 -15.90
CA PHE A 46 -4.95 1.75 -15.08
C PHE A 46 -5.98 0.94 -14.29
N VAL A 47 -6.81 0.14 -14.97
CA VAL A 47 -7.91 -0.59 -14.31
C VAL A 47 -7.36 -1.58 -13.29
N VAL A 48 -6.35 -2.37 -13.66
CA VAL A 48 -5.80 -3.39 -12.77
C VAL A 48 -4.85 -2.78 -11.75
N GLY A 49 -3.88 -1.97 -12.18
CA GLY A 49 -2.86 -1.42 -11.30
C GLY A 49 -3.38 -0.35 -10.35
N VAL A 50 -4.33 0.49 -10.77
CA VAL A 50 -4.82 1.61 -9.95
C VAL A 50 -6.12 1.28 -9.23
N LEU A 51 -7.02 0.50 -9.83
CA LEU A 51 -8.35 0.26 -9.26
C LEU A 51 -8.50 -1.12 -8.62
N ALA A 52 -8.44 -2.18 -9.44
CA ALA A 52 -8.81 -3.53 -8.99
C ALA A 52 -7.76 -4.15 -8.07
N GLY A 53 -6.47 -4.02 -8.41
CA GLY A 53 -5.34 -4.55 -7.65
C GLY A 53 -5.36 -4.09 -6.19
N PRO A 54 -5.39 -2.77 -5.91
CA PRO A 54 -5.47 -2.26 -4.54
C PRO A 54 -6.64 -2.79 -3.72
N ILE A 55 -7.81 -3.02 -4.34
CA ILE A 55 -8.99 -3.57 -3.66
C ILE A 55 -8.74 -5.03 -3.27
N VAL A 56 -8.29 -5.85 -4.23
CA VAL A 56 -8.01 -7.28 -4.02
C VAL A 56 -6.90 -7.45 -3.00
N GLU A 57 -5.80 -6.72 -3.14
CA GLU A 57 -4.67 -6.77 -2.22
C GLU A 57 -5.07 -6.33 -0.82
N THR A 58 -5.82 -5.24 -0.68
CA THR A 58 -6.31 -4.77 0.63
C THR A 58 -7.18 -5.82 1.31
N TYR A 59 -8.07 -6.46 0.54
CA TYR A 59 -8.95 -7.49 1.07
C TYR A 59 -8.16 -8.74 1.50
N LEU A 60 -7.34 -9.31 0.60
CA LEU A 60 -6.65 -10.57 0.85
C LEU A 60 -5.50 -10.43 1.85
N VAL A 61 -4.74 -9.33 1.78
CA VAL A 61 -3.49 -9.18 2.54
C VAL A 61 -3.73 -8.43 3.84
N GLN A 62 -4.36 -7.26 3.82
CA GLN A 62 -4.59 -6.51 5.06
C GLN A 62 -5.83 -7.04 5.80
N HIS A 63 -6.99 -7.11 5.15
CA HIS A 63 -8.24 -7.45 5.83
C HIS A 63 -8.24 -8.88 6.38
N LEU A 64 -8.03 -9.90 5.53
CA LEU A 64 -8.09 -11.29 5.99
C LEU A 64 -7.03 -11.57 7.05
N LEU A 65 -5.77 -11.25 6.80
CA LEU A 65 -4.69 -11.61 7.73
C LEU A 65 -4.83 -10.89 9.08
N ILE A 66 -5.17 -9.61 9.10
CA ILE A 66 -5.30 -8.84 10.35
C ILE A 66 -6.59 -9.20 11.10
N SER A 67 -7.73 -9.32 10.40
CA SER A 67 -9.01 -9.61 11.06
C SER A 67 -9.08 -11.04 11.61
N TYR A 68 -8.62 -12.04 10.85
CA TYR A 68 -8.58 -13.43 11.33
C TYR A 68 -7.56 -13.60 12.46
N SER A 69 -6.42 -12.91 12.40
CA SER A 69 -5.49 -12.92 13.53
C SER A 69 -6.16 -12.42 14.83
N HIS A 70 -6.96 -11.37 14.76
CA HIS A 70 -7.72 -10.91 15.92
C HIS A 70 -8.82 -11.89 16.34
N GLN A 71 -9.56 -12.46 15.39
CA GLN A 71 -10.62 -13.42 15.69
C GLN A 71 -10.08 -14.65 16.45
N TRP A 72 -8.93 -15.19 16.02
CA TRP A 72 -8.37 -16.45 16.53
C TRP A 72 -7.39 -16.25 17.69
N LEU A 73 -6.51 -15.24 17.62
CA LEU A 73 -5.46 -15.02 18.62
C LEU A 73 -5.80 -13.88 19.60
N LYS A 74 -6.93 -13.19 19.40
CA LYS A 74 -7.33 -11.99 20.16
C LYS A 74 -6.29 -10.86 20.14
N ARG A 75 -5.39 -10.88 19.15
CA ARG A 75 -4.29 -9.91 18.97
C ARG A 75 -4.18 -9.53 17.50
N TYR A 76 -4.01 -8.24 17.22
CA TYR A 76 -3.87 -7.74 15.84
C TYR A 76 -2.44 -7.86 15.30
N TRP A 77 -1.44 -7.79 16.18
CA TRP A 77 -0.05 -7.67 15.77
C TRP A 77 0.50 -8.86 14.96
N PRO A 78 0.10 -10.14 15.20
CA PRO A 78 0.62 -11.24 14.37
C PRO A 78 0.12 -11.13 12.93
N GLY A 79 -1.17 -10.83 12.75
CA GLY A 79 -1.78 -10.59 11.44
C GLY A 79 -1.20 -9.36 10.75
N LEU A 80 -0.89 -8.30 11.50
CA LEU A 80 -0.21 -7.13 10.96
C LEU A 80 1.17 -7.49 10.40
N VAL A 81 2.01 -8.17 11.20
CA VAL A 81 3.34 -8.61 10.76
C VAL A 81 3.24 -9.52 9.53
N LEU A 82 2.32 -10.50 9.56
CA LEU A 82 2.11 -11.40 8.44
C LEU A 82 1.66 -10.65 7.18
N SER A 83 0.74 -9.69 7.31
CA SER A 83 0.28 -8.87 6.18
C SER A 83 1.43 -8.07 5.53
N ILE A 84 2.34 -7.52 6.33
CA ILE A 84 3.49 -6.75 5.86
C ILE A 84 4.45 -7.64 5.08
N LEU A 85 4.74 -8.83 5.62
CA LEU A 85 5.63 -9.81 4.98
C LEU A 85 5.04 -10.34 3.68
N VAL A 86 3.76 -10.76 3.70
CA VAL A 86 3.07 -11.25 2.51
C VAL A 86 3.02 -10.16 1.44
N PHE A 87 2.68 -8.92 1.82
CA PHE A 87 2.66 -7.80 0.87
C PHE A 87 4.03 -7.58 0.22
N SER A 88 5.10 -7.57 1.00
CA SER A 88 6.48 -7.41 0.49
C SER A 88 6.89 -8.54 -0.45
N VAL A 89 6.59 -9.79 -0.10
CA VAL A 89 6.93 -10.98 -0.89
C VAL A 89 6.15 -11.05 -2.21
N LEU A 90 4.88 -10.64 -2.24
CA LEU A 90 4.12 -10.54 -3.48
C LEU A 90 4.74 -9.55 -4.48
N HIS A 91 5.58 -8.64 -4.00
CA HIS A 91 6.28 -7.63 -4.79
C HIS A 91 7.76 -7.97 -4.99
N HIS A 92 8.08 -9.23 -5.29
CA HIS A 92 9.45 -9.76 -5.42
C HIS A 92 10.21 -9.39 -6.70
N TYR A 93 9.79 -8.35 -7.42
CA TYR A 93 10.46 -7.90 -8.65
C TYR A 93 11.94 -7.57 -8.45
N SER A 94 12.31 -7.05 -7.28
CA SER A 94 13.71 -6.91 -6.87
C SER A 94 13.83 -6.63 -5.38
N VAL A 95 15.00 -6.92 -4.79
CA VAL A 95 15.23 -6.71 -3.35
C VAL A 95 14.93 -5.26 -2.90
N PRO A 96 15.43 -4.19 -3.56
CA PRO A 96 15.06 -2.82 -3.21
C PRO A 96 13.55 -2.54 -3.26
N TYR A 97 12.86 -3.12 -4.24
CA TYR A 97 11.42 -2.95 -4.36
C TYR A 97 10.67 -3.70 -3.27
N MET A 98 11.10 -4.92 -2.90
CA MET A 98 10.58 -5.66 -1.75
C MET A 98 10.76 -4.88 -0.44
N VAL A 99 11.92 -4.24 -0.23
CA VAL A 99 12.16 -3.41 0.95
C VAL A 99 11.24 -2.18 0.95
N LYS A 100 11.08 -1.50 -0.19
CA LYS A 100 10.13 -0.38 -0.32
C LYS A 100 8.69 -0.84 -0.04
N THR A 101 8.27 -1.99 -0.57
CA THR A 101 6.91 -2.52 -0.34
C THR A 101 6.74 -3.08 1.07
N LEU A 102 7.79 -3.53 1.75
CA LEU A 102 7.75 -3.84 3.19
C LEU A 102 7.39 -2.58 4.01
N LEU A 103 8.03 -1.46 3.71
CA LEU A 103 7.75 -0.18 4.38
C LEU A 103 6.36 0.35 4.02
N SER A 104 5.98 0.30 2.74
CA SER A 104 4.66 0.74 2.28
C SER A 104 3.55 -0.15 2.85
N GLY A 105 3.76 -1.47 2.86
CA GLY A 105 2.87 -2.46 3.47
C GLY A 105 2.72 -2.26 4.97
N THR A 106 3.77 -1.77 5.65
CA THR A 106 3.66 -1.32 7.06
C THR A 106 2.68 -0.16 7.18
N VAL A 107 2.77 0.85 6.31
CA VAL A 107 1.83 1.97 6.29
C VAL A 107 0.40 1.49 6.04
N TYR A 108 0.17 0.64 5.04
CA TYR A 108 -1.15 0.10 4.71
C TYR A 108 -1.74 -0.74 5.85
N GLY A 109 -0.94 -1.64 6.43
CA GLY A 109 -1.36 -2.44 7.59
C GLY A 109 -1.72 -1.57 8.80
N LEU A 110 -0.97 -0.50 9.05
CA LEU A 110 -1.28 0.46 10.13
C LEU A 110 -2.55 1.26 9.86
N VAL A 111 -2.76 1.75 8.63
CA VAL A 111 -4.01 2.44 8.24
C VAL A 111 -5.21 1.52 8.45
N TYR A 112 -5.10 0.27 8.01
CA TYR A 112 -6.13 -0.74 8.20
C TYR A 112 -6.40 -0.97 9.69
N MET A 113 -5.37 -1.27 10.47
CA MET A 113 -5.50 -1.59 11.90
C MET A 113 -6.10 -0.42 12.69
N VAL A 114 -5.59 0.81 12.49
CA VAL A 114 -6.10 2.01 13.18
C VAL A 114 -7.56 2.28 12.80
N SER A 115 -7.90 2.17 11.52
CA SER A 115 -9.28 2.36 11.06
C SER A 115 -10.20 1.29 11.64
N HIS A 116 -9.75 0.04 11.68
CA HIS A 116 -10.54 -1.08 12.21
C HIS A 116 -10.81 -0.93 13.71
N ILE A 117 -9.78 -0.65 14.51
CA ILE A 117 -9.92 -0.41 15.96
C ILE A 117 -10.85 0.77 16.27
N ARG A 118 -10.91 1.77 15.37
CA ARG A 118 -11.78 2.95 15.51
C ARG A 118 -13.18 2.78 14.91
N ASN A 119 -13.54 1.57 14.47
CA ASN A 119 -14.80 1.28 13.77
C ASN A 119 -15.03 2.18 12.54
N TRP A 120 -13.95 2.56 11.86
CA TRP A 120 -13.98 3.25 10.58
C TRP A 120 -13.93 2.23 9.43
N PRO A 121 -14.30 2.61 8.19
CA PRO A 121 -14.27 1.70 7.05
C PRO A 121 -12.82 1.37 6.63
N ALA A 122 -12.21 0.41 7.33
CA ALA A 122 -10.78 0.09 7.24
C ALA A 122 -10.32 -0.37 5.85
N ILE A 123 -11.12 -1.19 5.18
CA ILE A 123 -10.87 -1.62 3.81
C ILE A 123 -10.81 -0.38 2.91
N TRP A 124 -11.84 0.46 2.92
CA TRP A 124 -11.93 1.61 2.02
C TRP A 124 -10.88 2.69 2.30
N HIS A 125 -10.54 2.96 3.56
CA HIS A 125 -9.46 3.88 3.88
C HIS A 125 -8.10 3.37 3.35
N THR A 126 -7.81 2.09 3.53
CA THR A 126 -6.54 1.48 3.08
C THR A 126 -6.50 1.42 1.56
N CYS A 127 -7.57 0.97 0.91
CA CYS A 127 -7.73 0.99 -0.54
C CYS A 127 -7.51 2.39 -1.08
N LEU A 128 -8.11 3.43 -0.48
CA LEU A 128 -7.98 4.80 -0.98
C LEU A 128 -6.52 5.28 -0.96
N VAL A 129 -5.79 5.04 0.13
CA VAL A 129 -4.36 5.39 0.19
C VAL A 129 -3.59 4.67 -0.91
N HIS A 130 -3.88 3.38 -1.11
CA HIS A 130 -3.21 2.53 -2.06
C HIS A 130 -3.51 2.91 -3.53
N MET A 131 -4.78 3.18 -3.85
CA MET A 131 -5.21 3.65 -5.17
C MET A 131 -4.62 5.03 -5.48
N LEU A 132 -4.58 5.96 -4.52
CA LEU A 132 -3.95 7.27 -4.72
C LEU A 132 -2.45 7.16 -4.99
N HIS A 133 -1.76 6.28 -4.27
CA HIS A 133 -0.34 6.00 -4.51
C HIS A 133 -0.11 5.41 -5.90
N ASN A 134 -0.89 4.39 -6.29
CA ASN A 134 -0.76 3.76 -7.60
C ASN A 134 -1.16 4.71 -8.74
N LEU A 135 -2.17 5.56 -8.54
CA LEU A 135 -2.53 6.62 -9.48
C LEU A 135 -1.37 7.60 -9.68
N THR A 136 -0.71 8.00 -8.60
CA THR A 136 0.45 8.90 -8.66
C THR A 136 1.58 8.26 -9.46
N ALA A 137 1.90 6.99 -9.18
CA ALA A 137 2.91 6.25 -9.94
C ALA A 137 2.53 6.10 -11.42
N PHE A 138 1.26 5.80 -11.71
CA PHE A 138 0.74 5.69 -13.07
C PHE A 138 0.87 7.01 -13.84
N VAL A 139 0.43 8.13 -13.26
CA VAL A 139 0.52 9.45 -13.88
C VAL A 139 1.97 9.86 -14.10
N VAL A 140 2.84 9.68 -13.11
CA VAL A 140 4.28 10.00 -13.24
C VAL A 140 4.91 9.16 -14.35
N ASN A 141 4.64 7.86 -14.41
CA ASN A 141 5.16 7.01 -15.50
C ASN A 141 4.58 7.41 -16.86
N TYR A 142 3.30 7.76 -16.94
CA TYR A 142 2.69 8.21 -18.19
C TYR A 142 3.28 9.53 -18.69
N LEU A 143 3.56 10.48 -17.78
CA LEU A 143 4.18 11.78 -18.13
C LEU A 143 5.67 11.68 -18.47
N LEU A 144 6.40 10.73 -17.86
CA LEU A 144 7.85 10.57 -18.07
C LEU A 144 8.21 9.63 -19.24
N ASN A 145 7.30 8.76 -19.68
CA ASN A 145 7.53 7.84 -20.81
C ASN A 145 6.81 8.29 -22.11
N GLN A 146 6.25 9.49 -22.14
CA GLN A 146 5.95 10.21 -23.38
C GLN A 146 7.14 11.08 -23.77
#